data_AF-A0A920P6N8-F1
#
_entry.id   AF-A0A920P6N8-F1
#
_cell.length_a   1.000
_cell.length_b   1.000
_cell.length_c   1.000
_cell.angle_alpha   90.00
_cell.angle_beta   90.00
_cell.angle_gamma   90.00
#
_symmetry.space_group_name_H-M   'P 1'
#
loop_
_entity.id
_entity.type
_entity.pdbx_description
1 polymer ?
#
loop_
_entity_poly.entity_id
_entity_poly.type
_entity_poly.pdbx_seq_one_letter_code
_entity_poly.pdbx_strand_id
1 'polypeptide(L)'
;MEGAVEEHLANFLPVDLLILNPPRSGLERTIPLQILEAPPETIIYVSCDPATLARDLNRLVPTYSLAESQAFDLFPQTAHIETVAVLKRSTNQ
;
A
#
# COMPACT_ATOMS: atom_id res chain seq x y z
N MET A 1 1.46 21.54 -1.10
CA MET A 1 0.27 21.23 -1.90
C MET A 1 -0.84 20.90 -0.93
N GLU A 2 -2.05 21.37 -1.19
CA GLU A 2 -3.26 21.03 -0.45
C GLU A 2 -4.16 20.24 -1.39
N GLY A 3 -4.77 19.14 -0.92
CA GLY A 3 -5.63 18.28 -1.75
C GLY A 3 -5.59 16.83 -1.31
N ALA A 4 -6.56 16.05 -1.77
CA ALA A 4 -6.64 14.62 -1.47
C ALA A 4 -5.60 13.86 -2.32
N VAL A 5 -5.03 12.77 -1.80
CA VAL A 5 -3.97 12.03 -2.52
C VAL A 5 -4.50 11.46 -3.83
N GLU A 6 -5.75 11.00 -3.83
CA GLU A 6 -6.46 10.47 -4.99
C GLU A 6 -6.63 11.48 -6.13
N GLU A 7 -6.56 12.78 -5.85
CA GLU A 7 -6.65 13.84 -6.87
C GLU A 7 -5.29 14.12 -7.53
N HIS A 8 -4.19 13.70 -6.90
CA HIS A 8 -2.85 14.11 -7.28
C HIS A 8 -1.89 12.96 -7.60
N LEU A 9 -2.16 11.73 -7.16
CA LEU A 9 -1.24 10.59 -7.30
C LEU A 9 -0.78 10.37 -8.74
N ALA A 10 -1.69 10.42 -9.71
CA ALA A 10 -1.36 10.26 -11.13
C ALA A 10 -0.29 11.24 -11.65
N ASN A 11 -0.18 12.45 -11.07
CA ASN A 11 0.84 13.43 -11.48
C ASN A 11 2.26 13.05 -11.05
N PHE A 12 2.39 12.10 -10.13
CA PHE A 12 3.68 11.64 -9.60
C PHE A 12 4.10 10.28 -10.16
N LEU A 13 3.22 9.56 -10.84
CA LEU A 13 3.55 8.30 -11.48
C LEU A 13 4.08 8.53 -12.91
N PRO A 14 5.00 7.69 -13.42
CA PRO A 14 5.55 6.48 -12.78
C PRO A 14 6.68 6.79 -11.78
N VAL A 15 6.83 5.90 -10.80
CA VAL A 15 7.97 5.87 -9.85
C VAL A 15 8.48 4.44 -9.70
N ASP A 16 9.72 4.26 -9.25
CA ASP A 16 10.27 2.93 -8.98
C ASP A 16 9.72 2.33 -7.67
N LEU A 17 9.49 3.19 -6.67
CA LEU A 17 9.06 2.82 -5.32
C LEU A 17 7.93 3.74 -4.85
N LEU A 18 6.85 3.14 -4.34
CA LEU A 18 5.75 3.86 -3.68
C LEU A 18 5.63 3.41 -2.22
N ILE A 19 5.61 4.37 -1.30
CA ILE A 19 5.39 4.12 0.13
C ILE A 19 3.97 4.59 0.49
N LEU A 20 3.17 3.69 1.05
CA LEU A 20 1.79 3.94 1.46
C LEU A 20 1.70 3.87 2.99
N ASN A 21 1.16 4.91 3.61
CA ASN A 21 0.83 4.95 5.03
C ASN A 21 -0.58 5.55 5.23
N PRO A 22 -1.64 4.82 4.84
CA PRO A 22 -2.99 5.34 4.90
C PRO A 22 -3.54 5.43 6.33
N PRO A 23 -4.66 6.15 6.52
CA PRO A 23 -5.42 6.07 7.78
C PRO A 23 -5.94 4.65 8.04
N ARG A 24 -6.47 4.40 9.25
CA ARG A 24 -7.05 3.10 9.66
C ARG A 24 -8.06 2.52 8.68
N SER A 25 -8.81 3.37 7.98
CA SER A 25 -9.78 2.96 6.96
C SER A 25 -9.14 2.31 5.72
N GLY A 26 -7.81 2.40 5.57
CA GLY A 26 -7.05 1.97 4.41
C GLY A 26 -7.10 2.95 3.24
N LEU A 27 -6.77 2.47 2.05
CA LEU A 27 -6.78 3.23 0.81
C LEU A 27 -8.21 3.50 0.30
N GLU A 28 -8.40 4.70 -0.25
CA GLU A 28 -9.53 5.02 -1.11
C GLU A 28 -9.52 4.07 -2.33
N ARG A 29 -10.70 3.70 -2.84
CA ARG A 29 -10.85 2.68 -3.89
C ARG A 29 -10.18 3.05 -5.21
N THR A 30 -10.06 4.34 -5.52
CA THR A 30 -9.41 4.84 -6.74
C THR A 30 -7.89 4.74 -6.67
N ILE A 31 -7.28 4.73 -5.48
CA ILE A 31 -5.82 4.70 -5.33
C ILE A 31 -5.22 3.42 -5.94
N PRO A 32 -5.68 2.19 -5.60
CA PRO A 32 -5.19 0.99 -6.27
C PRO A 32 -5.37 1.02 -7.79
N LEU A 33 -6.45 1.62 -8.30
CA LEU A 33 -6.68 1.73 -9.75
C LEU A 33 -5.59 2.60 -10.42
N GLN A 34 -5.31 3.78 -9.85
CA GLN A 34 -4.27 4.67 -10.36
C GLN A 34 -2.87 4.04 -10.26
N ILE A 35 -2.59 3.30 -9.17
CA ILE A 35 -1.33 2.55 -9.03
C ILE A 35 -1.19 1.51 -10.16
N LEU A 36 -2.27 0.82 -10.52
CA LEU A 36 -2.23 -0.22 -11.56
C LEU A 36 -2.12 0.35 -12.98
N GLU A 37 -2.49 1.61 -13.22
CA GLU A 37 -2.30 2.29 -14.51
C GLU A 37 -0.82 2.58 -14.82
N ALA A 38 -0.02 2.86 -13.79
CA ALA A 38 1.41 3.11 -13.91
C ALA A 38 2.19 2.42 -12.78
N PRO A 39 2.29 1.07 -12.79
CA PRO A 39 2.68 0.27 -11.64
C PRO A 39 4.16 0.43 -11.28
N PRO A 40 4.47 0.96 -10.08
CA PRO A 40 5.82 0.92 -9.54
C PRO A 40 6.41 -0.49 -9.47
N GLU A 41 7.74 -0.59 -9.43
CA GLU A 41 8.39 -1.90 -9.25
C GLU A 41 8.12 -2.44 -7.84
N THR A 42 8.13 -1.55 -6.85
CA THR A 42 7.98 -1.90 -5.43
C THR A 42 6.94 -1.02 -4.76
N ILE A 43 6.10 -1.62 -3.90
CA ILE A 43 5.25 -0.88 -2.97
C ILE A 43 5.62 -1.31 -1.54
N ILE A 44 5.85 -0.33 -0.67
CA ILE A 44 5.95 -0.54 0.78
C ILE A 44 4.66 -0.02 1.41
N TYR A 45 3.91 -0.88 2.06
CA TYR A 45 2.64 -0.54 2.70
C TYR A 45 2.79 -0.65 4.22
N VAL A 46 2.60 0.47 4.92
CA VAL A 46 2.55 0.56 6.38
C VAL A 46 1.08 0.63 6.82
N SER A 47 0.67 -0.24 7.75
CA SER A 47 -0.70 -0.27 8.28
C SER A 47 -0.73 -0.52 9.77
N CYS A 48 -1.61 0.15 10.50
CA CYS A 48 -1.96 -0.18 11.89
C CYS A 48 -3.17 -1.14 12.01
N ASP A 49 -3.78 -1.52 10.89
CA ASP A 49 -4.95 -2.40 10.83
C ASP A 49 -4.70 -3.55 9.83
N PRO A 50 -4.57 -4.81 10.32
CA PRO A 50 -4.32 -5.96 9.46
C PRO A 50 -5.47 -6.28 8.49
N ALA A 51 -6.72 -5.97 8.84
CA ALA A 51 -7.88 -6.31 8.02
C ALA A 51 -8.00 -5.36 6.83
N THR A 52 -7.81 -4.05 7.03
CA THR A 52 -7.80 -3.10 5.91
C THR A 52 -6.54 -3.26 5.05
N LEU A 53 -5.39 -3.60 5.64
CA LEU A 53 -4.21 -4.02 4.89
C LEU A 53 -4.54 -5.17 3.93
N ALA A 54 -5.04 -6.30 4.45
CA ALA A 54 -5.36 -7.47 3.62
C ALA A 54 -6.35 -7.15 2.49
N ARG A 55 -7.38 -6.36 2.78
CA ARG A 55 -8.36 -5.88 1.78
C ARG A 55 -7.69 -5.08 0.67
N ASP A 56 -6.78 -4.18 1.01
CA ASP A 56 -6.14 -3.29 0.04
C ASP A 56 -5.06 -4.01 -0.76
N LEU A 57 -4.28 -4.91 -0.13
CA LEU A 57 -3.36 -5.80 -0.84
C LEU A 57 -4.10 -6.66 -1.87
N ASN A 58 -5.28 -7.18 -1.54
CA ASN A 58 -6.08 -7.98 -2.46
C ASN A 58 -6.49 -7.21 -3.74
N ARG A 59 -6.59 -5.87 -3.68
CA ARG A 59 -6.87 -5.03 -4.85
C ARG A 59 -5.66 -4.92 -5.79
N LEU A 60 -4.45 -5.19 -5.29
CA LEU A 60 -3.18 -5.07 -6.02
C LEU A 60 -2.66 -6.42 -6.55
N VAL A 61 -3.22 -7.55 -6.09
CA VAL A 61 -2.86 -8.92 -6.52
C VAL A 61 -2.78 -9.13 -8.04
N PRO A 62 -3.60 -8.49 -8.91
CA PRO A 62 -3.48 -8.68 -10.36
C PRO A 62 -2.08 -8.34 -10.93
N THR A 63 -1.32 -7.48 -10.25
CA THR A 63 -0.01 -7.00 -10.74
C THR A 63 1.11 -7.21 -9.71
N TYR A 64 0.77 -7.38 -8.44
CA TYR A 64 1.75 -7.47 -7.35
C TYR A 64 1.65 -8.80 -6.60
N SER A 65 2.80 -9.26 -6.10
CA SER A 65 2.89 -10.35 -5.13
C SER A 65 3.43 -9.82 -3.81
N LEU A 66 2.93 -10.35 -2.69
CA LEU A 66 3.48 -10.08 -1.36
C LEU A 66 4.85 -10.75 -1.22
N ALA A 67 5.91 -9.95 -1.15
CA ALA A 67 7.28 -10.43 -1.00
C ALA A 67 7.65 -10.63 0.47
N GLU A 68 7.23 -9.71 1.35
CA GLU A 68 7.53 -9.75 2.78
C GLU A 68 6.42 -9.07 3.58
N SER A 69 6.21 -9.51 4.81
CA SER A 69 5.36 -8.84 5.80
C SER A 69 5.97 -8.97 7.19
N GLN A 70 6.15 -7.85 7.88
CA GLN A 70 6.70 -7.79 9.23
C GLN A 70 5.78 -6.98 10.13
N ALA A 71 5.47 -7.53 11.29
CA ALA A 71 4.73 -6.84 12.34
C ALA A 71 5.68 -6.18 13.35
N PHE A 72 5.27 -5.03 13.88
CA PHE A 72 6.03 -4.19 14.81
C PHE A 72 5.14 -3.81 16.00
N ASP A 73 5.67 -4.04 17.21
CA ASP A 73 5.07 -3.55 18.45
C ASP A 73 5.57 -2.14 18.74
N LEU A 74 4.94 -1.14 18.10
CA LEU A 74 5.23 0.29 18.34
C LEU A 74 4.58 0.81 19.63
N PHE A 75 3.56 0.10 20.13
CA PHE A 75 2.76 0.51 21.28
C PHE A 75 2.64 -0.65 22.28
N PRO A 76 3.71 -0.95 23.04
CA PRO A 76 3.73 -2.07 23.96
C PRO A 76 2.58 -2.01 24.95
N GLN A 77 2.06 -3.19 25.30
CA GLN A 77 0.92 -3.35 26.23
C GLN A 77 -0.40 -2.77 25.68
N THR A 78 -0.51 -2.59 24.37
CA THR A 78 -1.78 -2.25 23.69
C THR A 78 -2.15 -3.32 22.68
N ALA A 79 -3.38 -3.25 22.15
CA ALA A 79 -3.81 -4.11 21.05
C ALA A 79 -3.34 -3.62 19.66
N HIS A 80 -2.63 -2.49 19.58
CA HIS A 80 -2.18 -1.94 18.31
C HIS A 80 -0.99 -2.72 17.78
N ILE A 81 -1.02 -3.00 16.48
CA ILE A 81 0.09 -3.63 15.78
C ILE A 81 0.31 -2.92 14.46
N GLU A 82 1.54 -2.50 14.23
CA GLU A 82 1.93 -1.90 12.96
C GLU A 82 2.50 -3.00 12.07
N THR A 83 2.12 -3.02 10.81
CA THR A 83 2.59 -4.00 9.83
C THR A 83 3.19 -3.27 8.66
N VAL A 84 4.37 -3.70 8.23
CA VAL A 84 4.98 -3.29 6.96
C VAL A 84 4.91 -4.46 6.00
N ALA A 85 4.25 -4.26 4.87
CA ALA A 85 4.19 -5.22 3.77
C ALA A 85 4.97 -4.70 2.57
N VAL A 86 5.83 -5.55 2.00
CA VAL A 86 6.55 -5.26 0.76
C VAL A 86 5.89 -6.02 -0.37
N LEU A 87 5.39 -5.29 -1.36
CA LEU A 87 4.88 -5.84 -2.60
C LEU A 87 5.90 -5.65 -3.71
N LYS A 88 6.09 -6.69 -4.52
CA LYS A 88 6.89 -6.65 -5.74
C LYS A 88 5.98 -6.86 -6.94
N ARG A 89 6.19 -6.07 -7.99
CA ARG A 89 5.50 -6.27 -9.26
C ARG A 89 5.85 -7.66 -9.79
N SER A 90 4.85 -8.47 -10.08
CA SER A 90 5.03 -9.81 -10.62
C SER A 90 5.62 -9.69 -12.04
N THR A 91 6.85 -10.17 -12.25
CA THR A 91 7.55 -10.08 -13.55
C THR A 91 7.11 -11.14 -14.57
N ASN A 92 5.93 -11.74 -14.40
CA ASN A 92 5.42 -12.77 -15.30
C ASN A 92 4.11 -12.32 -15.96
N GLN A 93 4.22 -11.50 -17.02
CA GLN A 93 3.34 -11.51 -18.20
C GLN A 93 4.17 -11.21 -19.44
#